data_AF-A0A1R2BJK0-F1
#
_entry.id   AF-A0A1R2BJK0-F1
#
_cell.length_a   1.000
_cell.length_b   1.000
_cell.length_c   1.000
_cell.angle_alpha   90.00
_cell.angle_beta   90.00
_cell.angle_gamma   90.00
#
_symmetry.space_group_name_H-M   'P 1'
#
loop_
_entity.id
_entity.type
_entity.pdbx_description
1 polymer ?
#
loop_
_entity_poly.entity_id
_entity_poly.type
_entity_poly.pdbx_seq_one_letter_code
_entity_poly.pdbx_strand_id
1 'polypeptide(L)'
;MSQSMFERVGGTPALQELFTRFYAKVLADPIAAPYFKGFDMNDIKGLQIEFWSNFLGSGVPYTGRDMYESHKTLGCSGASFDVVANSLASTLKELNVPEDIYEAIMNHAASFRKDIVAPTMFERVGGTAALTELFTRFYAKVLTNPAASPFFNGFDMAQIKNLQIEFWSNFLGSGTAYTGRNMLDSHKGLNCTEASFDVVATALSDTLKELNVPEDIYNHIMTHAASFRGDIVGQ
;
A
#
# COMPACT_ATOMS: atom_id res chain seq x y z
N MET A 1 14.76 20.96 -38.30
CA MET A 1 14.23 19.99 -37.34
C MET A 1 13.97 20.72 -36.03
N SER A 2 12.87 20.44 -35.34
CA SER A 2 12.62 20.99 -34.00
C SER A 2 13.58 20.34 -33.00
N GLN A 3 14.08 21.12 -32.03
CA GLN A 3 14.91 20.58 -30.95
C GLN A 3 14.17 19.51 -30.14
N SER A 4 14.89 18.49 -29.68
CA SER A 4 14.32 17.47 -28.77
C SER A 4 14.00 18.07 -27.41
N MET A 5 13.17 17.39 -26.59
CA MET A 5 12.92 17.83 -25.21
C MET A 5 14.22 17.81 -24.39
N PHE A 6 15.12 16.87 -24.68
CA PHE A 6 16.45 16.80 -24.07
C PHE A 6 17.28 18.04 -24.36
N GLU A 7 17.32 18.51 -25.61
CA GLU A 7 18.02 19.75 -25.96
C GLU A 7 17.35 20.97 -25.31
N ARG A 8 16.01 21.03 -25.32
CA ARG A 8 15.22 22.14 -24.77
C ARG A 8 15.34 22.28 -23.26
N VAL A 9 15.55 21.19 -22.52
CA VAL A 9 15.76 21.24 -21.06
C VAL A 9 17.21 21.61 -20.70
N GLY A 10 18.13 21.64 -21.66
CA GLY A 10 19.54 21.96 -21.45
C GLY A 10 20.48 20.74 -21.40
N GLY A 11 20.01 19.56 -21.83
CA GLY A 11 20.81 18.35 -21.95
C GLY A 11 21.31 17.77 -20.63
N THR A 12 22.42 17.03 -20.69
CA THR A 12 23.01 16.33 -19.53
C THR A 12 23.29 17.24 -18.32
N PRO A 13 23.85 18.45 -18.47
CA PRO A 13 24.10 19.32 -17.32
C PRO A 13 22.83 19.71 -16.55
N ALA A 14 21.72 19.94 -17.27
CA ALA A 14 20.45 20.25 -16.63
C ALA A 14 19.88 19.04 -15.86
N LEU A 15 19.99 17.83 -16.42
CA LEU A 15 19.58 16.62 -15.70
C LEU A 15 20.47 16.32 -14.48
N GLN A 16 21.78 16.59 -14.57
CA GLN A 16 22.69 16.47 -13.43
C GLN A 16 22.29 17.40 -12.27
N GLU A 17 21.92 18.64 -12.57
CA GLU A 17 21.44 19.60 -11.58
C GLU A 17 20.07 19.17 -11.00
N LEU A 18 19.14 18.74 -11.87
CA LEU A 18 17.84 18.19 -11.48
C LEU A 18 18.01 17.05 -10.48
N PHE A 19 18.77 16.00 -10.82
CA PHE A 19 18.93 14.85 -9.94
C PHE A 19 19.78 15.15 -8.70
N THR A 20 20.64 16.16 -8.74
CA THR A 20 21.34 16.62 -7.54
C THR A 20 20.37 17.20 -6.52
N ARG A 21 19.51 18.15 -6.92
CA ARG A 21 18.51 18.76 -6.03
C ARG A 21 17.41 17.79 -5.62
N PHE A 22 16.93 16.99 -6.57
CA PHE A 22 15.91 15.98 -6.34
C PHE A 22 16.33 14.99 -5.26
N TYR A 23 17.53 14.41 -5.36
CA TYR A 23 17.99 13.46 -4.34
C TYR A 23 18.30 14.13 -3.00
N ALA A 24 18.65 15.42 -2.97
CA ALA A 24 18.75 16.14 -1.70
C ALA A 24 17.39 16.18 -0.96
N LYS A 25 16.27 16.33 -1.69
CA LYS A 25 14.91 16.27 -1.10
C LYS A 25 14.52 14.84 -0.70
N VAL A 26 14.71 13.87 -1.61
CA VAL A 26 14.36 12.46 -1.36
C VAL A 26 15.10 11.89 -0.14
N LEU A 27 16.40 12.18 -0.01
CA LEU A 27 17.22 11.69 1.11
C LEU A 27 16.98 12.46 2.42
N ALA A 28 16.34 13.62 2.38
CA ALA A 28 15.92 14.35 3.57
C ALA A 28 14.55 13.88 4.10
N ASP A 29 13.75 13.18 3.29
CA ASP A 29 12.44 12.70 3.68
C ASP A 29 12.52 11.36 4.46
N PRO A 30 11.96 11.27 5.67
CA PRO A 30 12.06 10.08 6.52
C PRO A 30 11.34 8.84 5.96
N ILE A 31 10.38 9.01 5.04
CA ILE A 31 9.65 7.91 4.40
C ILE A 31 10.47 7.34 3.26
N ALA A 32 11.09 8.18 2.43
CA ALA A 32 11.83 7.73 1.24
C ALA A 32 13.28 7.36 1.54
N ALA A 33 13.99 8.12 2.38
CA ALA A 33 15.41 7.92 2.66
C ALA A 33 15.82 6.49 3.07
N PRO A 34 15.02 5.73 3.86
CA PRO A 34 15.37 4.35 4.21
C PRO A 34 15.56 3.42 3.01
N TYR A 35 14.85 3.62 1.90
CA TYR A 35 14.95 2.77 0.70
C TYR A 35 16.29 2.89 -0.04
N PHE A 36 17.04 3.95 0.22
CA PHE A 36 18.33 4.23 -0.43
C PHE A 36 19.53 3.83 0.43
N LYS A 37 19.31 3.29 1.64
CA LYS A 37 20.41 2.83 2.50
C LYS A 37 21.15 1.66 1.85
N GLY A 38 22.48 1.79 1.76
CA GLY A 38 23.35 0.76 1.21
C GLY A 38 23.53 0.81 -0.31
N PHE A 39 22.91 1.78 -1.00
CA PHE A 39 23.16 2.04 -2.41
C PHE A 39 24.17 3.16 -2.62
N ASP A 40 24.95 3.08 -3.71
CA ASP A 40 25.75 4.20 -4.18
C ASP A 40 24.84 5.20 -4.91
N MET A 41 24.73 6.40 -4.35
CA MET A 41 23.89 7.44 -4.92
C MET A 41 24.44 8.02 -6.23
N ASN A 42 25.74 7.89 -6.50
CA ASN A 42 26.31 8.30 -7.78
C ASN A 42 25.86 7.35 -8.90
N ASP A 43 25.85 6.04 -8.64
CA ASP A 43 25.38 5.04 -9.59
C ASP A 43 23.89 5.24 -9.90
N ILE A 44 23.06 5.43 -8.86
CA ILE A 44 21.63 5.69 -9.02
C ILE A 44 21.39 6.99 -9.83
N LYS A 45 22.13 8.06 -9.54
CA LYS A 45 22.02 9.33 -10.30
C LYS A 45 22.43 9.15 -11.76
N GLY A 46 23.50 8.39 -12.02
CA GLY A 46 23.96 8.07 -13.37
C GLY A 46 22.88 7.36 -14.18
N LEU A 47 22.30 6.30 -13.62
CA LEU A 47 21.21 5.54 -14.26
C LEU A 47 19.96 6.39 -14.49
N GLN A 48 19.59 7.27 -13.55
CA GLN A 48 18.47 8.20 -13.73
C GLN A 48 18.73 9.19 -14.86
N ILE A 49 19.93 9.78 -14.92
CA ILE A 49 20.28 10.70 -16.01
C ILE A 49 20.17 9.99 -17.37
N GLU A 50 20.67 8.76 -17.49
CA GLU A 50 20.57 7.97 -18.71
C GLU A 50 19.11 7.66 -19.07
N PHE A 51 18.33 7.18 -18.10
CA PHE A 51 16.91 6.86 -18.25
C PHE A 51 16.11 8.06 -18.79
N TRP A 52 16.26 9.21 -18.15
CA TRP A 52 15.54 10.44 -18.54
C TRP A 52 16.10 11.05 -19.82
N SER A 53 17.40 10.93 -20.09
CA SER A 53 17.99 11.36 -21.37
C SER A 53 17.37 10.59 -22.54
N ASN A 54 17.27 9.26 -22.41
CA ASN A 54 16.64 8.41 -23.41
C ASN A 54 15.17 8.81 -23.65
N PHE A 55 14.39 8.94 -22.57
CA PHE A 55 12.98 9.36 -22.65
C PHE A 55 12.79 10.73 -23.32
N LEU A 56 13.65 11.71 -23.00
CA LEU A 56 13.58 13.06 -23.54
C LEU A 56 14.14 13.19 -24.97
N GLY A 57 14.65 12.11 -25.55
CA GLY A 57 15.11 12.05 -26.93
C GLY A 57 16.56 12.47 -27.13
N SER A 58 17.48 12.10 -26.23
CA SER A 58 18.93 12.28 -26.44
C SER A 58 19.49 11.40 -27.57
N GLY A 59 18.77 10.33 -27.95
CA GLY A 59 19.24 9.31 -28.89
C GLY A 59 20.20 8.28 -28.27
N VAL A 60 20.54 8.42 -26.99
CA VAL A 60 21.33 7.44 -26.23
C VAL A 60 20.35 6.50 -25.50
N PRO A 61 20.43 5.18 -25.73
CA PRO A 61 19.51 4.23 -25.11
C PRO A 61 19.80 4.05 -23.61
N TYR A 62 18.75 3.75 -22.85
CA TYR A 62 18.86 3.30 -21.45
C TYR A 62 19.29 1.83 -21.38
N THR A 63 20.27 1.54 -20.52
CA THR A 63 20.94 0.24 -20.37
C THR A 63 20.69 -0.43 -19.02
N GLY A 64 20.01 0.26 -18.10
CA GLY A 64 19.67 -0.28 -16.79
C GLY A 64 18.50 -1.26 -16.82
N ARG A 65 18.20 -1.82 -15.65
CA ARG A 65 17.05 -2.71 -15.44
C ARG A 65 15.74 -1.93 -15.57
N ASP A 66 14.67 -2.61 -15.98
CA ASP A 66 13.34 -2.01 -15.96
C ASP A 66 12.88 -1.66 -14.53
N MET A 67 11.83 -0.84 -14.45
CA MET A 67 11.34 -0.31 -13.18
C MET A 67 10.81 -1.40 -12.25
N TYR A 68 10.13 -2.43 -12.77
CA TYR A 68 9.61 -3.51 -11.93
C TYR A 68 10.75 -4.35 -11.36
N GLU A 69 11.68 -4.81 -12.21
CA GLU A 69 12.82 -5.63 -11.76
C GLU A 69 13.73 -4.90 -10.77
N SER A 70 13.82 -3.58 -10.87
CA SER A 70 14.59 -2.74 -9.95
C SER A 70 13.92 -2.58 -8.57
N HIS A 71 12.59 -2.58 -8.50
CA HIS A 71 11.85 -2.20 -7.29
C HIS A 71 11.07 -3.34 -6.62
N LYS A 72 10.82 -4.46 -7.30
CA LYS A 72 9.95 -5.56 -6.81
C LYS A 72 10.33 -6.14 -5.45
N THR A 73 11.59 -6.05 -5.03
CA THR A 73 12.06 -6.55 -3.72
C THR A 73 12.16 -5.48 -2.65
N LEU A 74 11.93 -4.20 -2.99
CA LEU A 74 12.11 -3.10 -2.06
C LEU A 74 10.91 -2.90 -1.12
N GLY A 75 9.73 -3.38 -1.50
CA GLY A 75 8.51 -3.17 -0.71
C GLY A 75 8.11 -1.69 -0.65
N CYS A 76 8.25 -0.97 -1.77
CA CYS A 76 7.89 0.45 -1.83
C CYS A 76 6.39 0.64 -1.59
N SER A 77 6.04 1.56 -0.71
CA SER A 77 4.65 1.92 -0.43
C SER A 77 4.14 2.99 -1.40
N GLY A 78 2.83 3.16 -1.48
CA GLY A 78 2.24 4.30 -2.19
C GLY A 78 2.75 5.64 -1.64
N ALA A 79 2.85 5.75 -0.31
CA ALA A 79 3.35 6.96 0.35
C ALA A 79 4.80 7.28 -0.02
N SER A 80 5.69 6.28 -0.07
CA SER A 80 7.09 6.51 -0.47
C SER A 80 7.19 6.88 -1.95
N PHE A 81 6.35 6.29 -2.82
CA PHE A 81 6.27 6.70 -4.22
C PHE A 81 5.83 8.17 -4.35
N ASP A 82 4.79 8.57 -3.61
CA ASP A 82 4.24 9.93 -3.67
C ASP A 82 5.26 10.98 -3.18
N VAL A 83 6.05 10.67 -2.14
CA VAL A 83 7.17 11.50 -1.67
C VAL A 83 8.19 11.74 -2.81
N VAL A 84 8.57 10.67 -3.52
CA VAL A 84 9.53 10.75 -4.63
C VAL A 84 8.94 11.55 -5.78
N ALA A 85 7.69 11.29 -6.18
CA ALA A 85 7.00 12.02 -7.23
C ALA A 85 6.88 13.53 -6.91
N ASN A 86 6.52 13.87 -5.66
CA ASN A 86 6.43 15.26 -5.20
C ASN A 86 7.80 15.95 -5.14
N SER A 87 8.85 15.22 -4.76
CA SER A 87 10.24 15.71 -4.82
C SER A 87 10.66 16.01 -6.25
N LEU A 88 10.29 15.17 -7.22
CA LEU A 88 10.55 15.41 -8.64
C LEU A 88 9.79 16.64 -9.12
N ALA A 89 8.47 16.69 -8.88
CA ALA A 89 7.62 17.80 -9.29
C ALA A 89 8.11 19.15 -8.74
N SER A 90 8.44 19.22 -7.45
CA SER A 90 8.96 20.44 -6.83
C SER A 90 10.31 20.86 -7.42
N THR A 91 11.22 19.91 -7.68
CA THR A 91 12.53 20.22 -8.26
C THR A 91 12.42 20.71 -9.70
N LEU A 92 11.55 20.11 -10.52
CA LEU A 92 11.30 20.58 -11.89
C LEU A 92 10.77 22.02 -11.91
N LYS A 93 9.86 22.36 -10.98
CA LYS A 93 9.34 23.73 -10.81
C LYS A 93 10.43 24.70 -10.36
N GLU A 94 11.26 24.31 -9.39
CA GLU A 94 12.39 25.13 -8.91
C GLU A 94 13.40 25.45 -10.02
N LEU A 95 13.55 24.53 -10.99
CA LEU A 95 14.44 24.70 -12.14
C LEU A 95 13.78 25.38 -13.34
N ASN A 96 12.52 25.80 -13.22
CA ASN A 96 11.75 26.44 -14.29
C ASN A 96 11.74 25.61 -15.59
N VAL A 97 11.61 24.29 -15.48
CA VAL A 97 11.48 23.40 -16.63
C VAL A 97 10.23 23.81 -17.43
N PRO A 98 10.29 23.90 -18.78
CA PRO A 98 9.14 24.24 -19.61
C PRO A 98 7.92 23.35 -19.31
N GLU A 99 6.72 23.93 -19.25
CA GLU A 99 5.50 23.23 -18.79
C GLU A 99 5.22 21.94 -19.56
N ASP A 100 5.40 21.94 -20.88
CA ASP A 100 5.17 20.75 -21.70
C ASP A 100 6.16 19.61 -21.39
N ILE A 101 7.39 19.95 -21.01
CA ILE A 101 8.41 18.99 -20.58
C ILE A 101 8.14 18.53 -19.14
N TYR A 102 7.71 19.44 -18.26
CA TYR A 102 7.27 19.11 -16.91
C TYR A 102 6.13 18.08 -16.95
N GLU A 103 5.09 18.33 -17.73
CA GLU A 103 3.96 17.41 -17.90
C GLU A 103 4.42 16.07 -18.47
N ALA A 104 5.28 16.07 -19.49
CA ALA A 104 5.82 14.84 -20.07
C ALA A 104 6.59 13.99 -19.04
N ILE A 105 7.46 14.62 -18.25
CA ILE A 105 8.24 13.95 -17.20
C ILE A 105 7.32 13.39 -16.11
N MET A 106 6.37 14.21 -15.60
CA MET A 106 5.48 13.78 -14.52
C MET A 106 4.52 12.67 -14.96
N ASN A 107 3.99 12.74 -16.18
CA ASN A 107 3.15 11.68 -16.74
C ASN A 107 3.94 10.36 -16.92
N HIS A 108 5.19 10.46 -17.39
CA HIS A 108 6.04 9.28 -17.53
C HIS A 108 6.38 8.66 -16.17
N ALA A 109 6.77 9.48 -15.18
CA ALA A 109 7.04 9.00 -13.82
C ALA A 109 5.81 8.33 -13.19
N ALA A 110 4.63 8.94 -13.32
CA ALA A 110 3.38 8.40 -12.78
C ALA A 110 3.03 7.03 -13.39
N SER A 111 3.41 6.78 -14.64
CA SER A 111 3.11 5.52 -15.34
C SER A 111 3.77 4.29 -14.69
N PHE A 112 4.89 4.48 -13.96
CA PHE A 112 5.63 3.41 -13.27
C PHE A 112 5.12 3.09 -11.88
N ARG A 113 4.07 3.78 -11.39
CA ARG A 113 3.56 3.56 -10.02
C ARG A 113 3.25 2.08 -9.75
N LYS A 114 2.61 1.41 -10.71
CA LYS A 114 2.25 -0.01 -10.64
C LYS A 114 3.46 -0.97 -10.70
N ASP A 115 4.57 -0.52 -11.27
CA ASP A 115 5.80 -1.32 -11.36
C ASP A 115 6.66 -1.14 -10.09
N ILE A 116 6.53 0.02 -9.42
CA ILE A 116 7.34 0.38 -8.25
C ILE A 116 6.63 0.05 -6.93
N VAL A 117 5.34 0.37 -6.81
CA VAL A 117 4.59 0.18 -5.56
C VAL A 117 4.25 -1.28 -5.36
N ALA A 118 4.65 -1.83 -4.21
CA ALA A 118 4.34 -3.19 -3.83
C ALA A 118 2.83 -3.34 -3.55
N PRO A 119 2.23 -4.50 -3.91
CA PRO A 119 0.82 -4.75 -3.63
C PRO A 119 0.57 -4.78 -2.12
N THR A 120 -0.56 -4.20 -1.73
CA THR A 120 -1.07 -4.18 -0.35
C THR A 120 -1.42 -5.59 0.13
N MET A 121 -1.55 -5.78 1.45
CA MET A 121 -2.04 -7.07 1.98
C MET A 121 -3.45 -7.37 1.47
N PHE A 122 -4.28 -6.34 1.27
CA PHE A 122 -5.61 -6.48 0.68
C PHE A 122 -5.57 -7.05 -0.74
N GLU A 123 -4.69 -6.54 -1.60
CA GLU A 123 -4.51 -7.08 -2.95
C GLU A 123 -3.93 -8.50 -2.90
N ARG A 124 -2.94 -8.73 -2.04
CA ARG A 124 -2.28 -10.04 -1.88
C ARG A 124 -3.21 -11.13 -1.35
N VAL A 125 -4.21 -10.78 -0.52
CA VAL A 125 -5.22 -11.75 -0.04
C VAL A 125 -6.31 -12.04 -1.09
N GLY A 126 -6.38 -11.26 -2.17
CA GLY A 126 -7.39 -11.41 -3.24
C GLY A 126 -8.56 -10.42 -3.15
N GLY A 127 -8.40 -9.33 -2.39
CA GLY A 127 -9.34 -8.22 -2.31
C GLY A 127 -10.70 -8.59 -1.72
N THR A 128 -11.72 -7.81 -2.09
CA THR A 128 -13.09 -7.94 -1.54
C THR A 128 -13.68 -9.33 -1.73
N ALA A 129 -13.41 -9.98 -2.86
CA ALA A 129 -13.93 -11.32 -3.15
C ALA A 129 -13.41 -12.35 -2.13
N ALA A 130 -12.10 -12.32 -1.83
CA ALA A 130 -11.51 -13.21 -0.84
C ALA A 130 -12.01 -12.93 0.59
N LEU A 131 -12.15 -11.65 0.97
CA LEU A 131 -12.73 -11.29 2.28
C LEU A 131 -14.21 -11.69 2.38
N THR A 132 -14.97 -11.60 1.29
CA THR A 132 -16.37 -12.05 1.26
C THR A 132 -16.47 -13.55 1.52
N GLU A 133 -15.61 -14.35 0.90
CA GLU A 133 -15.54 -15.79 1.12
C GLU A 133 -15.09 -16.14 2.55
N LEU A 134 -14.06 -15.44 3.05
CA LEU A 134 -13.59 -15.54 4.44
C LEU A 134 -14.73 -15.33 5.43
N PHE A 135 -15.44 -14.20 5.36
CA PHE A 135 -16.52 -13.91 6.30
C PHE A 135 -17.77 -14.77 6.08
N THR A 136 -17.98 -15.30 4.88
CA THR A 136 -19.04 -16.27 4.63
C THR A 136 -18.78 -17.57 5.41
N ARG A 137 -17.58 -18.16 5.28
CA ARG A 137 -17.21 -19.39 5.99
C ARG A 137 -17.06 -19.19 7.49
N PHE A 138 -16.45 -18.08 7.90
CA PHE A 138 -16.30 -17.71 9.30
C PHE A 138 -17.65 -17.67 10.02
N TYR A 139 -18.65 -16.97 9.47
CA TYR A 139 -19.96 -16.92 10.11
C TYR A 139 -20.73 -18.24 10.06
N ALA A 140 -20.48 -19.10 9.08
CA ALA A 140 -21.03 -20.46 9.10
C ALA A 140 -20.56 -21.25 10.33
N LYS A 141 -19.32 -21.03 10.79
CA LYS A 141 -18.77 -21.61 12.03
C LYS A 141 -19.30 -20.91 13.28
N VAL A 142 -19.30 -19.57 13.30
CA VAL A 142 -19.73 -18.78 14.47
C VAL A 142 -21.20 -19.02 14.80
N LEU A 143 -22.08 -18.99 13.79
CA LEU A 143 -23.54 -19.08 13.99
C LEU A 143 -24.01 -20.50 14.35
N THR A 144 -23.16 -21.51 14.21
CA THR A 144 -23.45 -22.89 14.63
C THR A 144 -22.88 -23.24 16.00
N ASN A 145 -22.01 -22.39 16.57
CA ASN A 145 -21.44 -22.63 17.89
C ASN A 145 -22.36 -22.08 19.01
N PRO A 146 -22.86 -22.92 19.94
CA PRO A 146 -23.77 -22.49 21.01
C PRO A 146 -23.21 -21.43 21.96
N ALA A 147 -21.88 -21.31 22.08
CA ALA A 147 -21.24 -20.30 22.93
C ALA A 147 -21.11 -18.93 22.25
N ALA A 148 -21.36 -18.83 20.94
CA ALA A 148 -21.24 -17.58 20.18
C ALA A 148 -22.56 -17.17 19.48
N SER A 149 -23.33 -18.11 18.94
CA SER A 149 -24.53 -17.80 18.17
C SER A 149 -25.58 -16.95 18.91
N PRO A 150 -25.79 -17.06 20.25
CA PRO A 150 -26.79 -16.24 20.92
C PRO A 150 -26.52 -14.73 20.87
N PHE A 151 -25.24 -14.31 20.76
CA PHE A 151 -24.86 -12.89 20.68
C PHE A 151 -25.31 -12.21 19.38
N PHE A 152 -25.69 -12.98 18.37
CA PHE A 152 -26.09 -12.49 17.05
C PHE A 152 -27.61 -12.51 16.84
N ASN A 153 -28.39 -12.94 17.84
CA ASN A 153 -29.84 -12.99 17.73
C ASN A 153 -30.43 -11.58 17.59
N GLY A 154 -31.27 -11.40 16.56
CA GLY A 154 -31.94 -10.13 16.29
C GLY A 154 -31.08 -9.11 15.52
N PHE A 155 -29.85 -9.47 15.13
CA PHE A 155 -29.02 -8.63 14.27
C PHE A 155 -29.15 -9.01 12.79
N ASP A 156 -28.97 -8.01 11.92
CA ASP A 156 -28.84 -8.23 10.48
C ASP A 156 -27.43 -8.75 10.15
N MET A 157 -27.35 -10.06 9.88
CA MET A 157 -26.08 -10.71 9.56
C MET A 157 -25.49 -10.27 8.22
N ALA A 158 -26.31 -9.81 7.26
CA ALA A 158 -25.78 -9.26 6.01
C ALA A 158 -25.08 -7.92 6.28
N GLN A 159 -25.70 -7.07 7.11
CA GLN A 159 -25.09 -5.81 7.53
C GLN A 159 -23.78 -6.03 8.29
N ILE A 160 -23.76 -6.95 9.26
CA ILE A 160 -22.54 -7.27 10.04
C ILE A 160 -21.42 -7.77 9.13
N LYS A 161 -21.72 -8.67 8.18
CA LYS A 161 -20.73 -9.17 7.21
C LYS A 161 -20.14 -8.04 6.37
N ASN A 162 -20.99 -7.15 5.86
CA ASN A 162 -20.54 -6.03 5.05
C ASN A 162 -19.61 -5.10 5.85
N LEU A 163 -19.98 -4.76 7.09
CA LEU A 163 -19.14 -3.93 7.97
C LEU A 163 -17.81 -4.61 8.31
N GLN A 164 -17.78 -5.93 8.51
CA GLN A 164 -16.50 -6.65 8.70
C GLN A 164 -15.65 -6.65 7.43
N ILE A 165 -16.23 -6.89 6.27
CA ILE A 165 -15.48 -6.81 5.00
C ILE A 165 -14.87 -5.42 4.85
N GLU A 166 -15.61 -4.36 5.14
CA GLU A 166 -15.13 -2.97 5.08
C GLU A 166 -14.01 -2.71 6.10
N PHE A 167 -14.22 -3.11 7.37
CA PHE A 167 -13.22 -2.98 8.43
C PHE A 167 -11.89 -3.64 8.05
N TRP A 168 -11.94 -4.90 7.62
CA TRP A 168 -10.74 -5.65 7.25
C TRP A 168 -10.14 -5.18 5.93
N SER A 169 -10.96 -4.71 4.98
CA SER A 169 -10.46 -4.08 3.76
C SER A 169 -9.68 -2.81 4.08
N ASN A 170 -10.18 -1.97 5.00
CA ASN A 170 -9.48 -0.77 5.45
C ASN A 170 -8.14 -1.14 6.10
N PHE A 171 -8.18 -2.06 7.07
CA PHE A 171 -7.00 -2.50 7.82
C PHE A 171 -5.91 -3.10 6.92
N LEU A 172 -6.30 -3.89 5.91
CA LEU A 172 -5.36 -4.52 4.97
C LEU A 172 -4.87 -3.59 3.84
N GLY A 173 -5.32 -2.34 3.83
CA GLY A 173 -4.80 -1.31 2.93
C GLY A 173 -5.56 -1.11 1.62
N SER A 174 -6.84 -1.46 1.54
CA SER A 174 -7.66 -1.21 0.34
C SER A 174 -7.83 0.28 -0.02
N GLY A 175 -7.54 1.19 0.92
CA GLY A 175 -7.81 2.63 0.79
C GLY A 175 -9.29 3.00 1.02
N THR A 176 -10.20 2.03 1.16
CA THR A 176 -11.59 2.28 1.53
C THR A 176 -11.68 2.56 3.03
N ALA A 177 -12.39 3.61 3.43
CA ALA A 177 -12.57 3.97 4.84
C ALA A 177 -13.62 3.06 5.49
N TYR A 178 -13.40 2.70 6.76
CA TYR A 178 -14.40 2.05 7.60
C TYR A 178 -15.38 3.06 8.20
N THR A 179 -16.67 2.76 8.12
CA THR A 179 -17.80 3.65 8.46
C THR A 179 -18.60 3.18 9.67
N GLY A 180 -18.29 1.99 10.19
CA GLY A 180 -18.96 1.45 11.36
C GLY A 180 -18.45 2.03 12.68
N ARG A 181 -19.08 1.59 13.78
CA ARG A 181 -18.65 1.93 15.15
C ARG A 181 -17.32 1.27 15.48
N ASN A 182 -16.59 1.82 16.44
CA ASN A 182 -15.39 1.18 17.00
C ASN A 182 -15.77 -0.12 17.75
N MET A 183 -14.76 -0.95 18.08
CA MET A 183 -15.00 -2.26 18.69
C MET A 183 -15.66 -2.17 20.07
N LEU A 184 -15.22 -1.24 20.92
CA LEU A 184 -15.78 -1.01 22.25
C LEU A 184 -17.29 -0.67 22.18
N ASP A 185 -17.65 0.35 21.41
CA ASP A 185 -19.04 0.80 21.28
C ASP A 185 -19.93 -0.23 20.56
N SER A 186 -19.34 -1.07 19.71
CA SER A 186 -20.07 -2.14 19.03
C SER A 186 -20.42 -3.31 19.95
N HIS A 187 -19.57 -3.61 20.93
CA HIS A 187 -19.71 -4.77 21.82
C HIS A 187 -20.19 -4.43 23.23
N LYS A 188 -20.28 -3.13 23.56
CA LYS A 188 -20.79 -2.64 24.84
C LYS A 188 -22.18 -3.18 25.17
N GLY A 189 -22.34 -3.71 26.39
CA GLY A 189 -23.58 -4.27 26.91
C GLY A 189 -23.94 -5.64 26.35
N LEU A 190 -23.10 -6.23 25.48
CA LEU A 190 -23.29 -7.61 25.01
C LEU A 190 -22.83 -8.62 26.06
N ASN A 191 -22.04 -8.20 27.07
CA ASN A 191 -21.48 -9.08 28.10
C ASN A 191 -20.69 -10.25 27.50
N CYS A 192 -19.88 -9.98 26.47
CA CYS A 192 -19.02 -10.99 25.87
C CYS A 192 -18.02 -11.52 26.92
N THR A 193 -17.80 -12.83 26.90
CA THR A 193 -16.88 -13.54 27.82
C THR A 193 -15.58 -13.93 27.11
N GLU A 194 -14.56 -14.26 27.89
CA GLU A 194 -13.31 -14.85 27.38
C GLU A 194 -13.59 -16.08 26.50
N ALA A 195 -14.48 -16.96 26.96
CA ALA A 195 -14.84 -18.18 26.22
C ALA A 195 -15.49 -17.86 24.87
N SER A 196 -16.42 -16.89 24.81
CA SER A 196 -17.04 -16.49 23.55
C SER A 196 -16.05 -15.80 22.61
N PHE A 197 -15.12 -15.00 23.15
CA PHE A 197 -14.07 -14.38 22.35
C PHE A 197 -13.15 -15.45 21.72
N ASP A 198 -12.72 -16.43 22.52
CA ASP A 198 -11.85 -17.51 22.05
C ASP A 198 -12.50 -18.37 20.97
N VAL A 199 -13.81 -18.62 21.08
CA VAL A 199 -14.58 -19.29 20.03
C VAL A 199 -14.53 -18.52 18.71
N VAL A 200 -14.76 -17.21 18.76
CA VAL A 200 -14.75 -16.35 17.57
C VAL A 200 -13.34 -16.25 16.98
N ALA A 201 -12.32 -16.06 17.82
CA ALA A 201 -10.93 -16.00 17.39
C ALA A 201 -10.48 -17.33 16.74
N THR A 202 -10.89 -18.47 17.31
CA THR A 202 -10.62 -19.80 16.74
C THR A 202 -11.27 -19.97 15.37
N ALA A 203 -12.55 -19.59 15.24
CA ALA A 203 -13.26 -19.66 13.95
C ALA A 203 -12.59 -18.80 12.87
N LEU A 204 -12.07 -17.62 13.23
CA LEU A 204 -11.32 -16.77 12.31
C LEU A 204 -10.00 -17.44 11.89
N SER A 205 -9.20 -17.90 12.86
CA SER A 205 -7.94 -18.62 12.60
C SER A 205 -8.15 -19.82 11.66
N ASP A 206 -9.15 -20.66 11.95
CA ASP A 206 -9.41 -21.87 11.19
C ASP A 206 -9.83 -21.53 9.76
N THR A 207 -10.65 -20.50 9.59
CA THR A 207 -11.09 -20.09 8.25
C THR A 207 -9.95 -19.49 7.42
N LEU A 208 -9.07 -18.68 8.04
CA LEU A 208 -7.89 -18.16 7.36
C LEU A 208 -6.95 -19.29 6.90
N LYS A 209 -6.78 -20.33 7.73
CA LYS A 209 -6.01 -21.54 7.39
C LYS A 209 -6.66 -22.33 6.26
N GLU A 210 -7.97 -22.56 6.34
CA GLU A 210 -8.75 -23.25 5.29
C GLU A 210 -8.66 -22.56 3.92
N LEU A 211 -8.56 -21.24 3.91
CA LEU A 211 -8.41 -20.43 2.70
C LEU A 211 -6.96 -20.26 2.26
N ASN A 212 -6.00 -20.88 2.95
CA ASN A 212 -4.57 -20.76 2.67
C ASN A 212 -4.10 -19.30 2.57
N VAL A 213 -4.59 -18.44 3.46
CA VAL A 213 -4.13 -17.05 3.53
C VAL A 213 -2.62 -17.03 3.82
N PRO A 214 -1.82 -16.21 3.10
CA PRO A 214 -0.38 -16.10 3.33
C PRO A 214 -0.04 -15.86 4.81
N GLU A 215 1.01 -16.53 5.30
CA GLU A 215 1.35 -16.58 6.74
C GLU A 215 1.55 -15.19 7.36
N ASP A 216 2.18 -14.25 6.64
CA ASP A 216 2.38 -12.89 7.12
C ASP A 216 1.04 -12.13 7.26
N ILE A 217 0.11 -12.33 6.32
CA ILE A 217 -1.23 -11.73 6.37
C ILE A 217 -2.07 -12.39 7.47
N TYR A 218 -1.99 -13.72 7.62
CA TYR A 218 -2.62 -14.46 8.71
C TYR A 218 -2.18 -13.90 10.06
N ASN A 219 -0.87 -13.77 10.28
CA ASN A 219 -0.32 -13.28 11.54
C ASN A 219 -0.73 -11.83 11.80
N HIS A 220 -0.76 -10.99 10.76
CA HIS A 220 -1.20 -9.60 10.86
C HIS A 220 -2.68 -9.49 11.27
N ILE A 221 -3.56 -10.27 10.64
CA ILE A 221 -5.00 -10.32 10.97
C ILE A 221 -5.21 -10.84 12.39
N MET A 222 -4.58 -11.96 12.77
CA MET A 222 -4.78 -12.57 14.09
C MET A 222 -4.22 -11.70 15.22
N THR A 223 -3.09 -11.03 15.00
CA THR A 223 -2.53 -10.07 15.97
C THR A 223 -3.50 -8.90 16.18
N HIS A 224 -4.04 -8.34 15.10
CA HIS A 224 -4.99 -7.25 15.20
C HIS A 224 -6.31 -7.67 15.86
N ALA A 225 -6.87 -8.82 15.47
CA ALA A 225 -8.05 -9.38 16.12
C ALA A 225 -7.86 -9.58 17.63
N ALA A 226 -6.71 -10.13 18.04
CA ALA A 226 -6.39 -10.35 19.46
C ALA A 226 -6.29 -9.03 20.25
N SER A 227 -5.86 -7.93 19.61
CA SER A 227 -5.75 -6.63 20.27
C SER A 227 -7.09 -6.07 20.77
N PHE A 228 -8.21 -6.51 20.19
CA PHE A 228 -9.56 -6.09 20.61
C PHE A 228 -10.12 -6.84 21.80
N ARG A 229 -9.38 -7.81 22.39
CA ARG A 229 -9.89 -8.56 23.54
C ARG A 229 -10.35 -7.65 24.68
N GLY A 230 -9.54 -6.64 25.02
CA GLY A 230 -9.87 -5.67 26.07
C GLY A 230 -11.08 -4.79 25.73
N ASP A 231 -11.33 -4.52 24.45
CA ASP A 231 -12.46 -3.73 23.96
C ASP A 231 -13.75 -4.54 23.81
N ILE A 232 -13.72 -5.86 23.99
CA ILE A 232 -14.86 -6.75 23.75
C ILE A 232 -15.27 -7.50 25.01
N VAL A 233 -14.30 -8.09 25.72
CA VAL A 233 -14.61 -8.92 26.88
C VAL A 233 -15.00 -8.05 28.08
N GLY A 234 -16.14 -8.37 28.69
CA GLY A 234 -16.62 -7.70 29.89
C GLY A 234 -17.20 -6.29 29.68
N GLN A 235 -17.49 -5.92 28.42
CA GLN A 235 -18.06 -4.62 28.03
C GLN A 235 -19.59 -4.59 28.02
#